data_AF-A0AAU7UT94-F1
#
_entry.id   AF-A0AAU7UT94-F1
#
_cell.length_a   1.000
_cell.length_b   1.000
_cell.length_c   1.000
_cell.angle_alpha   90.00
_cell.angle_beta   90.00
_cell.angle_gamma   90.00
#
_symmetry.space_group_name_H-M   'P 1'
#
loop_
_entity.id
_entity.type
_entity.pdbx_description
1 polymer ?
#
loop_
_entity_poly.entity_id
_entity_poly.type
_entity_poly.pdbx_seq_one_letter_code
_entity_poly.pdbx_strand_id
1 'polypeptide(L)'
;MTMETTDDDVRRAIRDAMNRLIAGEALHSDGKLTIKSLAEEAQIKRWLLTHRHTDLQAEFRARIANTDAPPALVALRDERDDAQRRIDELTAHVTALQETVHQLERIIQMLALENDQLRERQRPGRVVPIGPRQGEKQ
;
A
#
# COMPACT_ATOMS: atom_id res chain seq x y z
N MET A 1 1.48 -31.33 41.81
CA MET A 1 0.90 -32.37 40.92
C MET A 1 1.37 -32.08 39.52
N THR A 2 2.56 -32.59 39.16
CA THR A 2 3.19 -32.34 37.86
C THR A 2 2.52 -33.24 36.83
N MET A 3 1.69 -32.66 35.98
CA MET A 3 1.15 -33.35 34.80
C MET A 3 2.34 -33.75 33.92
N GLU A 4 2.67 -35.03 33.93
CA GLU A 4 3.48 -35.65 32.89
C GLU A 4 2.63 -35.56 31.62
N THR A 5 2.85 -34.52 30.81
CA THR A 5 2.21 -34.38 29.51
C THR A 5 2.52 -35.64 28.72
N THR A 6 1.49 -36.45 28.48
CA THR A 6 1.67 -37.72 27.79
C THR A 6 2.13 -37.47 26.35
N ASP A 7 2.83 -38.43 25.74
CA ASP A 7 3.28 -38.29 24.35
C ASP A 7 2.12 -37.95 23.40
N ASP A 8 0.93 -38.48 23.68
CA ASP A 8 -0.30 -38.19 22.95
C ASP A 8 -0.79 -36.75 23.11
N ASP A 9 -0.64 -36.16 24.30
CA ASP A 9 -0.97 -34.74 24.51
C ASP A 9 -0.03 -33.84 23.72
N VAL A 10 1.26 -34.17 23.66
CA VAL A 10 2.24 -33.45 22.83
C VAL A 10 1.88 -33.59 21.35
N ARG A 11 1.56 -34.79 20.87
CA ARG A 11 1.17 -35.02 19.48
C ARG A 11 -0.11 -34.27 19.11
N ARG A 12 -1.08 -34.20 20.02
CA ARG A 12 -2.30 -33.38 19.83
C ARG A 12 -1.96 -31.90 19.72
N ALA A 13 -1.17 -31.36 20.65
CA ALA A 13 -0.74 -29.96 20.61
C ALA A 13 -0.02 -29.59 19.31
N ILE A 14 0.83 -30.50 18.79
CA ILE A 14 1.51 -30.30 17.50
C ILE A 14 0.50 -30.26 16.35
N ARG A 15 -0.48 -31.18 16.28
CA ARG A 15 -1.50 -31.17 15.22
C ARG A 15 -2.39 -29.92 15.27
N ASP A 16 -2.78 -29.49 16.46
CA ASP A 16 -3.58 -28.28 16.63
C ASP A 16 -2.79 -27.05 16.17
N ALA A 17 -1.50 -26.98 16.51
CA ALA A 17 -0.59 -25.96 16.02
C ALA A 17 -0.40 -25.99 14.49
N MET A 18 -0.33 -27.17 13.87
CA MET A 18 -0.30 -27.28 12.41
C MET A 18 -1.56 -26.69 11.77
N ASN A 19 -2.74 -27.02 12.31
CA ASN A 19 -4.01 -26.53 11.80
C ASN A 19 -4.08 -25.00 11.88
N ARG A 20 -3.71 -24.41 13.03
CA ARG A 20 -3.66 -22.95 13.20
C ARG A 20 -2.67 -22.27 12.24
N LEU A 21 -1.46 -22.82 12.11
CA LEU A 21 -0.45 -22.25 11.21
C LEU A 21 -0.88 -22.29 9.75
N ILE A 22 -1.48 -23.41 9.32
CA ILE A 22 -1.98 -23.54 7.96
C ILE A 22 -3.16 -22.58 7.75
N ALA A 23 -4.07 -22.46 8.72
CA ALA A 23 -5.19 -21.52 8.65
C ALA A 23 -4.78 -20.03 8.70
N GLY A 24 -3.56 -19.72 9.11
CA GLY A 24 -3.09 -18.35 9.31
C GLY A 24 -3.48 -17.74 10.66
N GLU A 25 -3.94 -18.55 11.62
CA GLU A 25 -4.42 -18.15 12.94
C GLU A 25 -3.35 -18.43 14.03
N ALA A 26 -2.10 -18.09 13.76
CA ALA A 26 -1.00 -18.33 14.70
C ALA A 26 -1.15 -17.54 16.00
N LEU A 27 -0.93 -18.19 17.14
CA LEU A 27 -1.08 -17.60 18.48
C LEU A 27 0.25 -17.33 19.19
N HIS A 28 1.25 -18.19 18.98
CA HIS A 28 2.51 -18.15 19.73
C HIS A 28 3.74 -18.00 18.82
N SER A 29 3.54 -18.00 17.49
CA SER A 29 4.61 -17.96 16.49
C SER A 29 4.45 -16.82 15.50
N ASP A 30 5.45 -16.62 14.64
CA ASP A 30 5.47 -15.61 13.59
C ASP A 30 4.56 -15.91 12.38
N GLY A 31 3.73 -16.96 12.47
CA GLY A 31 2.79 -17.35 11.41
C GLY A 31 3.43 -17.97 10.18
N LYS A 32 4.76 -18.15 10.16
CA LYS A 32 5.44 -18.74 9.00
C LYS A 32 5.26 -20.25 8.99
N LEU A 33 5.18 -20.83 7.80
CA LEU A 33 5.08 -22.28 7.61
C LEU A 33 6.45 -22.96 7.69
N THR A 34 7.13 -22.82 8.83
CA THR A 34 8.44 -23.43 9.09
C THR A 34 8.38 -24.37 10.29
N ILE A 35 9.32 -25.33 10.37
CA ILE A 35 9.43 -26.25 11.53
C ILE A 35 9.73 -25.48 12.82
N LYS A 36 10.43 -24.34 12.73
CA LYS A 36 10.69 -23.49 13.89
C LYS A 36 9.38 -22.89 14.41
N SER A 37 8.61 -22.26 13.52
CA SER A 37 7.32 -21.65 13.84
C SER A 37 6.33 -22.69 14.37
N LEU A 38 6.31 -23.92 13.82
CA LEU A 38 5.49 -25.01 14.35
C LEU A 38 5.86 -25.41 15.78
N ALA A 39 7.16 -25.46 16.10
CA ALA A 39 7.62 -25.77 17.45
C ALA A 39 7.21 -24.66 18.43
N GLU A 40 7.36 -23.41 18.03
CA GLU A 40 6.94 -22.23 18.81
C GLU A 40 5.42 -22.21 19.01
N GLU A 41 4.65 -22.49 17.96
CA GLU A 41 3.18 -22.51 17.99
C GLU A 41 2.61 -23.63 18.89
N ALA A 42 3.26 -24.80 18.88
CA ALA A 42 2.93 -25.92 19.77
C ALA A 42 3.56 -25.78 21.16
N GLN A 43 4.34 -24.72 21.41
CA GLN A 43 5.08 -24.47 22.64
C GLN A 43 6.01 -25.62 23.07
N ILE A 44 6.67 -26.26 22.10
CA ILE A 44 7.62 -27.35 22.33
C ILE A 44 9.01 -26.99 21.81
N LYS A 45 10.02 -27.74 22.26
CA LYS A 45 11.38 -27.58 21.71
C LYS A 45 11.44 -28.15 20.30
N ARG A 46 12.04 -27.40 19.35
CA ARG A 46 12.22 -27.80 17.94
C ARG A 46 12.82 -29.21 17.76
N TRP A 47 13.74 -29.62 18.63
CA TRP A 47 14.40 -30.92 18.51
C TRP A 47 13.42 -32.10 18.63
N LEU A 48 12.27 -31.92 19.30
CA LEU A 48 11.23 -32.96 19.39
C LEU A 48 10.68 -33.28 18.00
N LEU A 49 10.43 -32.27 17.17
CA LEU A 49 9.93 -32.47 15.80
C LEU A 49 10.98 -33.13 14.89
N THR A 50 12.27 -32.93 15.15
CA THR A 50 13.34 -33.50 14.30
C THR A 50 13.84 -34.86 14.74
N HIS A 51 13.58 -35.29 15.99
CA HIS A 51 14.10 -36.56 16.53
C HIS A 51 13.03 -37.51 17.10
N ARG A 52 11.90 -37.00 17.62
CA ARG A 52 10.88 -37.82 18.28
C ARG A 52 9.57 -37.89 17.48
N HIS A 53 9.14 -36.77 16.93
CA HIS A 53 7.89 -36.63 16.17
C HIS A 53 8.18 -36.30 14.70
N THR A 54 9.08 -37.08 14.09
CA THR A 54 9.51 -36.91 12.70
C THR A 54 8.39 -37.22 11.70
N ASP A 55 7.45 -38.07 12.10
CA ASP A 55 6.21 -38.34 11.38
C ASP A 55 5.34 -37.08 11.26
N LEU A 56 5.18 -36.34 12.36
CA LEU A 56 4.44 -35.07 12.37
C LEU A 56 5.19 -33.98 11.59
N GLN A 57 6.52 -33.98 11.60
CA GLN A 57 7.31 -33.11 10.72
C GLN A 57 7.03 -33.41 9.23
N ALA A 58 6.97 -34.68 8.86
CA ALA A 58 6.67 -35.10 7.49
C ALA A 58 5.22 -34.77 7.11
N GLU A 59 4.27 -35.00 8.00
CA GLU A 59 2.86 -34.62 7.82
C GLU A 59 2.72 -33.12 7.56
N PHE A 60 3.37 -32.29 8.37
CA PHE A 60 3.33 -30.84 8.19
C PHE A 60 3.89 -30.41 6.83
N ARG A 61 5.02 -30.98 6.42
CA ARG A 61 5.61 -30.70 5.09
C ARG A 61 4.69 -31.16 3.95
N ALA A 62 4.07 -32.32 4.08
CA ALA A 62 3.12 -32.83 3.08
C ALA A 62 1.88 -31.93 2.99
N ARG A 63 1.35 -31.47 4.14
CA ARG A 63 0.23 -30.52 4.18
C ARG A 63 0.61 -29.20 3.52
N ILE A 64 1.80 -28.66 3.78
CA ILE A 64 2.28 -27.43 3.11
C ILE A 64 2.38 -27.66 1.60
N ALA A 65 2.94 -28.78 1.16
CA ALA A 65 3.12 -29.10 -0.26
C ALA A 65 1.79 -29.34 -1.00
N ASN A 66 0.79 -29.90 -0.31
CA ASN A 66 -0.55 -30.13 -0.85
C ASN A 66 -1.48 -28.92 -0.72
N THR A 67 -1.05 -27.87 -0.02
CA THR A 67 -1.80 -26.62 0.09
C THR A 67 -1.28 -25.68 -1.00
N ASP A 68 -1.95 -25.67 -2.16
CA ASP A 68 -1.56 -24.87 -3.35
C ASP A 68 -1.40 -23.35 -3.05
N ALA A 69 -1.94 -22.86 -1.95
CA ALA A 69 -1.55 -21.59 -1.34
C ALA A 69 -1.96 -21.59 0.15
N PRO A 70 -1.02 -21.41 1.10
CA PRO A 70 -1.33 -21.14 2.49
C PRO A 70 -2.43 -20.09 2.62
N PRO A 71 -3.51 -20.32 3.40
CA PRO A 71 -4.52 -19.30 3.71
C PRO A 71 -3.95 -17.93 4.10
N ALA A 72 -2.84 -17.89 4.86
CA ALA A 72 -2.11 -16.66 5.15
C ALA A 72 -1.54 -15.96 3.90
N LEU A 73 -1.09 -16.72 2.90
CA LEU A 73 -0.68 -16.18 1.59
C LEU A 73 -1.87 -15.79 0.71
N VAL A 74 -3.06 -16.39 0.91
CA VAL A 74 -4.29 -15.94 0.24
C VAL A 74 -4.74 -14.60 0.81
N ALA A 75 -4.83 -14.47 2.14
CA ALA A 75 -5.17 -13.21 2.80
C ALA A 75 -4.16 -12.10 2.46
N LEU A 76 -2.86 -12.40 2.46
CA LEU A 76 -1.82 -11.45 2.03
C LEU A 76 -1.92 -11.10 0.54
N ARG A 77 -2.36 -12.02 -0.32
CA ARG A 77 -2.61 -11.73 -1.74
C ARG A 77 -3.81 -10.82 -1.91
N ASP A 78 -4.89 -11.08 -1.18
CA ASP A 78 -6.11 -10.27 -1.20
C ASP A 78 -5.83 -8.86 -0.68
N GLU A 79 -5.13 -8.71 0.44
CA GLU A 79 -4.68 -7.42 0.96
C GLU A 79 -3.79 -6.67 -0.04
N ARG A 80 -2.89 -7.38 -0.73
CA ARG A 80 -2.02 -6.79 -1.77
C ARG A 80 -2.84 -6.35 -2.98
N ASP A 81 -3.82 -7.14 -3.41
CA ASP A 81 -4.70 -6.78 -4.52
C ASP A 81 -5.58 -5.58 -4.18
N ASP A 82 -6.13 -5.52 -2.97
CA ASP A 82 -6.90 -4.36 -2.49
C ASP A 82 -6.02 -3.10 -2.38
N ALA A 83 -4.81 -3.23 -1.84
CA ALA A 83 -3.84 -2.14 -1.78
C ALA A 83 -3.45 -1.65 -3.19
N GLN A 84 -3.26 -2.57 -4.15
CA GLN A 84 -2.94 -2.22 -5.53
C GLN A 84 -4.11 -1.47 -6.19
N ARG A 85 -5.35 -1.95 -6.03
CA ARG A 85 -6.53 -1.22 -6.54
C ARG A 85 -6.59 0.20 -5.96
N ARG A 86 -6.26 0.35 -4.67
CA ARG A 86 -6.27 1.67 -4.03
C ARG A 86 -5.18 2.60 -4.59
N ILE A 87 -4.00 2.07 -4.88
CA ILE A 87 -2.93 2.81 -5.54
C ILE A 87 -3.37 3.26 -6.93
N ASP A 88 -4.01 2.37 -7.70
CA ASP A 88 -4.47 2.67 -9.05
C ASP A 88 -5.56 3.76 -9.03
N GLU A 89 -6.53 3.67 -8.11
CA GLU A 89 -7.55 4.70 -7.88
C GLU A 89 -6.93 6.05 -7.52
N LEU A 90 -6.02 6.07 -6.54
CA LEU A 90 -5.36 7.30 -6.10
C LEU A 90 -4.50 7.91 -7.21
N THR A 91 -3.82 7.08 -7.99
CA THR A 91 -3.02 7.53 -9.14
C THR A 91 -3.92 8.17 -10.19
N ALA A 92 -5.06 7.56 -10.51
CA ALA A 92 -6.04 8.14 -11.44
C ALA A 92 -6.58 9.48 -10.92
N HIS A 93 -6.87 9.59 -9.63
CA HIS A 93 -7.31 10.84 -9.00
C HIS A 93 -6.24 11.94 -9.08
N VAL A 94 -4.98 11.62 -8.79
CA VAL A 94 -3.88 12.59 -8.88
C VAL A 94 -3.71 13.08 -10.32
N THR A 95 -3.75 12.19 -11.31
CA THR A 95 -3.67 12.57 -12.72
C THR A 95 -4.82 13.50 -13.12
N ALA A 96 -6.06 13.18 -12.74
CA ALA A 96 -7.21 14.02 -13.05
C ALA A 96 -7.13 15.42 -12.38
N LEU A 97 -6.62 15.48 -11.15
CA LEU A 97 -6.39 16.75 -10.46
C LEU A 97 -5.29 17.57 -11.14
N GLN A 98 -4.20 16.93 -11.58
CA GLN A 98 -3.14 17.61 -12.34
C GLN A 98 -3.65 18.18 -13.65
N GLU A 99 -4.47 17.43 -14.39
CA GLU A 99 -5.12 17.93 -15.62
C GLU A 99 -6.01 19.15 -15.34
N THR A 100 -6.78 19.11 -14.25
CA THR A 100 -7.64 20.22 -13.82
C THR A 100 -6.81 21.45 -13.48
N VAL A 101 -5.71 21.29 -12.72
CA VAL A 101 -4.78 22.38 -12.41
C VAL A 101 -4.22 22.99 -13.69
N HIS A 102 -3.71 22.18 -14.62
CA HIS A 102 -3.20 22.67 -15.90
C HIS A 102 -4.27 23.37 -16.75
N GLN A 103 -5.55 22.97 -16.66
CA GLN A 103 -6.65 23.68 -17.32
C GLN A 103 -6.88 25.06 -16.68
N LEU A 104 -6.94 25.13 -15.35
CA LEU A 104 -7.13 26.38 -14.62
C LEU A 104 -5.99 27.36 -14.86
N GLU A 105 -4.74 26.89 -14.88
CA GLU A 105 -3.56 27.71 -15.19
C GLU A 105 -3.67 28.35 -16.58
N ARG A 106 -4.11 27.59 -17.59
CA ARG A 106 -4.33 28.11 -18.95
C ARG A 106 -5.42 29.17 -18.98
N ILE A 107 -6.54 28.95 -18.27
CA ILE A 107 -7.63 29.92 -18.18
C ILE A 107 -7.14 31.21 -17.50
N ILE A 108 -6.39 31.09 -16.41
CA ILE A 108 -5.82 32.25 -15.70
C ILE A 108 -4.90 33.06 -16.63
N GLN A 109 -4.03 32.40 -17.39
CA GLN A 109 -3.13 33.08 -18.35
C GLN A 109 -3.92 33.80 -19.45
N MET A 110 -4.95 33.18 -20.00
CA MET A 110 -5.83 33.80 -21.00
C MET A 110 -6.53 35.04 -20.43
N LEU A 111 -7.15 34.92 -19.24
CA LEU A 111 -7.84 36.03 -18.59
C LEU A 111 -6.88 37.17 -18.23
N ALA A 112 -5.64 36.87 -17.83
CA ALA A 112 -4.63 37.89 -17.58
C ALA A 112 -4.30 38.69 -18.85
N LEU A 113 -4.10 38.00 -19.97
CA LEU A 113 -3.85 38.64 -21.27
C LEU A 113 -5.03 39.51 -21.72
N GLU A 114 -6.26 39.01 -21.59
CA GLU A 114 -7.47 39.79 -21.90
C GLU A 114 -7.59 41.02 -21.01
N ASN A 115 -7.29 40.89 -19.71
CA ASN A 115 -7.33 42.01 -18.77
C ASN A 115 -6.31 43.09 -19.15
N ASP A 116 -5.08 42.70 -19.49
CA ASP A 116 -4.04 43.62 -19.92
C ASP A 116 -4.42 44.37 -21.20
N GLN A 117 -4.97 43.67 -22.20
CA GLN A 117 -5.47 44.30 -23.43
C GLN A 117 -6.61 45.29 -23.16
N LEU A 118 -7.55 44.95 -22.27
CA LEU A 118 -8.63 45.85 -21.89
C LEU A 118 -8.11 47.09 -21.16
N ARG A 119 -7.13 46.93 -20.27
CA ARG A 119 -6.46 48.05 -19.58
C ARG A 119 -5.74 48.95 -20.56
N GLU A 120 -5.02 48.40 -21.53
CA GLU A 120 -4.35 49.19 -22.56
C GLU A 120 -5.32 49.99 -23.42
N ARG A 121 -6.45 49.40 -23.81
CA ARG A 121 -7.52 50.11 -24.55
C ARG A 121 -8.18 51.22 -23.74
N GLN A 122 -8.26 51.07 -22.42
CA GLN A 122 -8.82 52.07 -21.51
C GLN A 122 -7.82 53.14 -21.08
N ARG A 123 -6.52 53.02 -21.42
CA ARG A 123 -5.54 54.08 -21.13
C ARG A 123 -5.92 55.32 -21.94
N PRO A 124 -6.26 56.45 -21.30
CA PRO A 124 -6.51 57.68 -22.02
C PRO A 124 -5.23 58.05 -22.77
N GLY A 125 -5.37 58.34 -24.07
CA GLY A 125 -4.24 58.73 -24.92
C GLY A 125 -3.44 59.86 -24.28
N ARG A 126 -2.11 59.79 -24.34
CA ARG A 126 -1.22 60.83 -23.81
C ARG A 126 -1.55 62.15 -24.52
N VAL A 127 -2.32 62.99 -23.85
CA VAL A 127 -2.66 64.34 -24.33
C VAL A 127 -1.39 65.17 -24.24
N VAL A 128 -0.71 65.39 -25.36
CA VAL A 128 0.40 66.34 -25.46
C VAL A 128 -0.21 67.71 -25.72
N PRO A 129 -0.02 68.71 -24.83
CA PRO A 129 -0.47 70.07 -25.09
C PRO A 129 0.18 70.57 -26.37
N ILE A 130 -0.63 71.04 -27.33
CA ILE A 130 -0.13 71.75 -28.50
C ILE A 130 0.39 73.09 -28.00
N GLY A 131 1.71 73.19 -27.82
CA GLY A 131 2.39 74.44 -27.52
C GLY A 131 2.15 75.45 -28.65
N PRO A 132 2.07 76.76 -28.33
CA PRO A 132 1.75 77.78 -29.31
C PRO A 132 2.79 77.76 -30.44
N ARG A 133 2.30 77.74 -31.68
CA ARG A 133 3.11 77.94 -32.88
C ARG A 133 3.85 79.27 -32.72
N GLN A 134 5.15 79.22 -32.48
CA GLN A 134 5.99 80.41 -32.58
C GLN A 134 5.98 80.81 -34.05
N GLY A 135 5.17 81.82 -34.34
CA GLY A 135 5.15 82.49 -35.62
C GLY A 135 6.51 83.09 -35.91
N GLU A 136 6.94 82.86 -37.14
CA GLU A 136 8.06 83.52 -37.80
C GLU A 136 8.10 85.01 -37.46
N LYS A 137 9.27 85.49 -37.04
CA LYS A 137 9.66 86.89 -37.23
C LYS A 137 11.08 86.90 -37.78
N GLN A 138 11.11 87.20 -39.08
CA GLN A 138 12.11 87.91 -39.91
C GLN A 138 13.52 88.04 -39.36
#